data_AF-A0AAE1E297-F1
#
_entry.id   AF-A0AAE1E297-F1
#
_cell.length_a   1.000
_cell.length_b   1.000
_cell.length_c   1.000
_cell.angle_alpha   90.00
_cell.angle_beta   90.00
_cell.angle_gamma   90.00
#
_symmetry.space_group_name_H-M   'P 1'
#
loop_
_entity.id
_entity.type
_entity.pdbx_description
1 polymer ?
#
loop_
_entity_poly.entity_id
_entity_poly.type
_entity_poly.pdbx_seq_one_letter_code
_entity_poly.pdbx_strand_id
1 'polypeptide(L)'
;MPELPAFAERKDDLDSWLLWFERFATTSGWPKESWDTSLSALLTGRALETFNRLSQTEATDYDRVKKVLQRRYNLTEDGYMQRFRTCSPEEGENPSMFIVRL
;
A
#
# COMPACT_ATOMS: atom_id res chain seq x y z
N MET A 1 -3.26 23.70 1.10
CA MET A 1 -2.94 22.48 1.87
C MET A 1 -1.99 21.65 1.03
N PRO A 2 -0.98 20.98 1.59
CA PRO A 2 -0.14 20.09 0.81
C PRO A 2 -1.02 18.99 0.19
N GLU A 3 -0.94 18.82 -1.12
CA GLU A 3 -1.67 17.80 -1.85
C GLU A 3 -0.97 16.46 -1.63
N LEU A 4 -1.71 15.45 -1.18
CA LEU A 4 -1.22 14.07 -1.17
C LEU A 4 -0.97 13.67 -2.64
N PRO A 5 0.26 13.29 -3.01
CA PRO A 5 0.53 12.78 -4.34
C PRO A 5 -0.16 11.43 -4.51
N ALA A 6 -0.64 11.19 -5.73
CA ALA A 6 -1.23 9.92 -6.09
C ALA A 6 -0.23 8.77 -5.88
N PHE A 7 -0.72 7.63 -5.42
CA PHE A 7 0.08 6.43 -5.19
C PHE A 7 0.71 5.95 -6.50
N ALA A 8 2.04 5.92 -6.58
CA ALA A 8 2.75 5.42 -7.74
C ALA A 8 3.36 4.04 -7.43
N GLU A 9 2.70 2.98 -7.88
CA GLU A 9 3.08 1.57 -7.64
C GLU A 9 4.52 1.17 -8.02
N ARG A 10 5.21 1.97 -8.85
CA ARG A 10 6.59 1.74 -9.28
C ARG A 10 7.64 2.40 -8.39
N LYS A 11 7.24 3.37 -7.57
CA LYS A 11 8.14 4.19 -6.74
C LYS A 11 7.81 4.09 -5.26
N ASP A 12 6.53 3.96 -4.92
CA ASP A 12 6.06 3.99 -3.56
C ASP A 12 5.74 2.58 -3.05
N ASP A 13 6.15 2.33 -1.80
CA ASP A 13 5.68 1.20 -1.04
C ASP A 13 4.25 1.45 -0.57
N LEU A 14 3.34 0.51 -0.84
CA LEU A 14 1.92 0.68 -0.56
C LEU A 14 1.65 0.83 0.94
N ASP A 15 2.35 0.09 1.81
CA ASP A 15 2.10 0.14 3.26
C ASP A 15 2.55 1.48 3.84
N SER A 16 3.73 1.93 3.44
CA SER A 16 4.28 3.25 3.81
C SER A 16 3.40 4.40 3.33
N TRP A 17 2.89 4.31 2.10
CA TRP A 17 1.99 5.31 1.53
C TRP A 17 0.62 5.32 2.23
N LEU A 18 0.05 4.15 2.53
CA LEU A 18 -1.19 4.03 3.30
C LEU A 18 -1.04 4.62 4.71
N LEU A 19 0.07 4.36 5.40
CA LEU A 19 0.34 4.93 6.71
C LEU A 19 0.41 6.47 6.66
N TRP A 20 1.02 7.02 5.60
CA TRP A 20 1.06 8.46 5.40
C TRP A 20 -0.34 9.04 5.15
N PHE A 21 -1.14 8.39 4.31
CA PHE A 21 -2.53 8.74 4.08
C PHE A 21 -3.35 8.73 5.39
N GLU A 22 -3.23 7.69 6.21
CA GLU A 22 -3.94 7.59 7.50
C GLU A 22 -3.55 8.72 8.45
N ARG A 23 -2.26 9.00 8.57
CA ARG A 23 -1.76 10.11 9.39
C ARG A 23 -2.27 11.45 8.87
N PHE A 24 -2.21 11.67 7.57
CA PHE A 24 -2.68 12.89 6.94
C PHE A 24 -4.18 13.10 7.14
N ALA A 25 -4.99 12.07 6.89
CA ALA A 25 -6.43 12.12 7.04
C ALA A 25 -6.82 12.35 8.51
N THR A 26 -6.11 11.71 9.45
CA THR A 26 -6.31 11.92 10.90
C THR A 26 -5.94 13.33 11.32
N THR A 27 -4.79 13.85 10.91
CA THR A 27 -4.36 15.23 11.24
C THR A 27 -5.24 16.28 10.58
N SER A 28 -5.79 15.98 9.39
CA SER A 28 -6.71 16.85 8.66
C SER A 28 -8.16 16.75 9.16
N GLY A 29 -8.45 15.85 10.11
CA GLY A 29 -9.79 15.67 10.67
C GLY A 29 -10.81 15.08 9.70
N TRP A 30 -10.37 14.27 8.72
CA TRP A 30 -11.27 13.67 7.74
C TRP A 30 -12.10 12.55 8.38
N PRO A 31 -13.42 12.51 8.15
CA PRO A 31 -14.26 11.40 8.63
C PRO A 31 -13.84 10.11 7.92
N LYS A 32 -13.75 9.00 8.67
CA LYS A 32 -13.33 7.70 8.09
C LYS A 32 -14.21 7.23 6.93
N GLU A 33 -15.47 7.64 6.91
CA GLU A 33 -16.45 7.35 5.85
C GLU A 33 -16.16 8.08 4.52
N SER A 34 -15.23 9.03 4.50
CA SER A 34 -14.76 9.68 3.27
C SER A 34 -13.36 9.25 2.87
N TRP A 35 -12.73 8.35 3.63
CA TRP A 35 -11.37 7.90 3.37
C TRP A 35 -11.33 7.00 2.15
N ASP A 36 -12.30 6.12 1.97
CA ASP A 36 -12.47 5.28 0.79
C ASP A 36 -12.53 6.08 -0.51
N THR A 37 -13.37 7.11 -0.54
CA THR A 37 -13.58 7.94 -1.71
C THR A 37 -12.31 8.72 -2.03
N SER A 38 -11.68 9.31 -1.02
CA SER A 38 -10.40 10.03 -1.17
C SER A 38 -9.27 9.10 -1.61
N LEU A 39 -9.22 7.90 -1.05
CA LEU A 39 -8.26 6.86 -1.41
C LEU A 39 -8.43 6.47 -2.88
N SER A 40 -9.66 6.21 -3.33
CA SER A 40 -9.95 5.84 -4.72
C SER A 40 -9.43 6.87 -5.73
N ALA A 41 -9.49 8.17 -5.39
CA ALA A 41 -8.99 9.25 -6.24
C ALA A 41 -7.46 9.34 -6.27
N LEU A 42 -6.79 8.87 -5.22
CA LEU A 42 -5.34 8.88 -5.09
C LEU A 42 -4.67 7.59 -5.58
N LEU A 43 -5.42 6.49 -5.70
CA LEU A 43 -4.90 5.23 -6.24
C LEU A 43 -4.74 5.31 -7.76
N THR A 44 -3.68 4.69 -8.28
CA THR A 44 -3.45 4.58 -9.72
C THR A 44 -3.07 3.16 -10.12
N GLY A 45 -3.16 2.86 -11.42
CA GLY A 45 -2.69 1.60 -11.99
C GLY A 45 -3.36 0.37 -11.37
N ARG A 46 -2.54 -0.60 -10.92
CA ARG A 46 -3.00 -1.88 -10.35
C ARG A 46 -3.75 -1.72 -9.04
N ALA A 47 -3.45 -0.69 -8.24
CA ALA A 47 -4.17 -0.43 -7.00
C ALA A 47 -5.60 0.04 -7.29
N LEU A 48 -5.76 0.95 -8.26
CA LEU A 48 -7.07 1.40 -8.69
C LEU A 48 -7.89 0.28 -9.35
N GLU A 49 -7.26 -0.57 -10.17
CA GLU A 49 -7.93 -1.75 -10.73
C GLU A 49 -8.43 -2.69 -9.62
N THR A 50 -7.65 -2.85 -8.56
CA THR A 50 -8.03 -3.68 -7.40
C THR A 50 -9.19 -3.07 -6.63
N PHE A 51 -9.17 -1.75 -6.44
CA PHE A 51 -10.28 -1.02 -5.83
C PHE A 51 -11.57 -1.18 -6.66
N ASN A 52 -11.51 -1.01 -7.97
CA ASN A 52 -12.67 -1.15 -8.87
C ASN A 52 -13.25 -2.56 -8.94
N ARG A 53 -12.48 -3.59 -8.56
CA ARG A 53 -12.96 -4.98 -8.47
C ARG A 53 -13.73 -5.25 -7.17
N LEU A 54 -13.65 -4.36 -6.19
CA LEU A 54 -14.40 -4.50 -4.95
C LEU A 54 -15.89 -4.26 -5.20
N SER A 55 -16.72 -4.97 -4.44
CA SER A 55 -18.15 -4.67 -4.40
C SER A 55 -18.39 -3.30 -3.75
N GLN A 56 -19.51 -2.64 -4.06
CA GLN A 56 -19.79 -1.30 -3.53
C GLN A 56 -19.76 -1.25 -1.99
N THR A 57 -20.27 -2.30 -1.33
CA THR A 57 -20.19 -2.48 0.13
C THR A 57 -18.78 -2.61 0.67
N GLU A 58 -17.85 -3.15 -0.11
CA GLU A 58 -16.46 -3.28 0.28
C GLU A 58 -15.65 -2.03 -0.05
N ALA A 59 -15.99 -1.35 -1.14
CA ALA A 59 -15.36 -0.11 -1.55
C ALA A 59 -15.67 1.04 -0.57
N THR A 60 -16.81 1.02 0.12
CA THR A 60 -17.16 2.02 1.16
C THR A 60 -16.54 1.76 2.53
N ASP A 61 -15.81 0.66 2.72
CA ASP A 61 -15.16 0.32 3.98
C ASP A 61 -13.64 0.39 3.81
N TYR A 62 -13.03 1.45 4.34
CA TYR A 62 -11.59 1.67 4.24
C TYR A 62 -10.75 0.49 4.78
N ASP A 63 -11.15 -0.14 5.89
CA ASP A 63 -10.39 -1.26 6.48
C ASP A 63 -10.39 -2.48 5.54
N ARG A 64 -11.53 -2.70 4.88
CA ARG A 64 -11.68 -3.75 3.87
C ARG A 64 -10.86 -3.45 2.61
N VAL A 65 -10.92 -2.21 2.11
CA VAL A 65 -10.12 -1.75 0.97
C VAL A 65 -8.63 -1.93 1.26
N LYS A 66 -8.17 -1.46 2.42
CA LYS A 66 -6.78 -1.61 2.88
C LYS A 66 -6.34 -3.07 2.87
N LYS A 67 -7.13 -3.97 3.46
CA LYS A 67 -6.83 -5.41 3.49
C LYS A 67 -6.75 -6.05 2.11
N VAL A 68 -7.60 -5.65 1.17
CA VAL A 68 -7.56 -6.21 -0.19
C VAL A 68 -6.37 -5.65 -0.98
N LEU A 69 -6.06 -4.37 -0.83
CA LEU A 69 -4.86 -3.77 -1.43
C LEU A 69 -3.58 -4.41 -0.91
N GLN A 70 -3.43 -4.55 0.42
CA GLN A 70 -2.29 -5.25 1.02
C GLN A 70 -2.17 -6.69 0.51
N ARG A 71 -3.29 -7.43 0.44
CA ARG A 71 -3.30 -8.79 -0.14
C ARG A 71 -2.87 -8.83 -1.60
N ARG A 72 -3.34 -7.90 -2.43
CA ARG A 72 -3.01 -7.86 -3.86
C ARG A 72 -1.54 -7.55 -4.11
N TYR A 73 -0.96 -6.69 -3.29
CA TYR A 73 0.44 -6.28 -3.39
C TYR A 73 1.40 -7.29 -2.72
N ASN A 74 0.93 -8.48 -2.35
CA ASN A 74 1.73 -9.50 -1.66
C ASN A 74 2.35 -8.99 -0.34
N LEU A 75 1.75 -7.99 0.29
CA LEU A 75 2.06 -7.57 1.67
C LEU A 75 1.37 -8.52 2.67
N THR A 76 1.33 -9.81 2.33
CA THR A 76 0.92 -10.90 3.21
C THR A 76 2.17 -11.58 3.74
N GLU A 77 2.10 -12.20 4.91
CA GLU A 77 3.23 -12.95 5.49
C GLU A 77 3.84 -13.95 4.48
N ASP A 78 3.01 -14.57 3.65
CA ASP A 78 3.44 -15.49 2.59
C ASP A 78 4.21 -14.79 1.46
N GLY A 79 3.80 -13.57 1.08
CA GLY A 79 4.50 -12.76 0.09
C GLY A 79 5.84 -12.21 0.59
N TYR A 80 5.91 -11.82 1.87
CA TYR A 80 7.18 -11.49 2.53
C TYR A 80 8.08 -12.73 2.67
N MET A 81 7.55 -13.88 3.06
CA MET A 81 8.31 -15.14 3.14
C MET A 81 8.82 -15.59 1.76
N GLN A 82 8.02 -15.42 0.71
CA GLN A 82 8.43 -15.78 -0.64
C GLN A 82 9.51 -14.83 -1.17
N ARG A 83 9.41 -13.52 -0.92
CA ARG A 83 10.48 -12.55 -1.23
C ARG A 83 11.76 -12.85 -0.45
N PHE A 84 11.65 -13.15 0.85
CA PHE A 84 12.78 -13.59 1.66
C PHE A 84 13.48 -14.81 1.06
N ARG A 85 12.71 -15.78 0.54
CA ARG A 85 13.23 -17.02 -0.06
C ARG A 85 13.79 -16.85 -1.46
N THR A 86 13.35 -15.86 -2.23
CA THR A 86 13.84 -15.62 -3.60
C THR A 86 14.90 -14.52 -3.70
N CYS A 87 15.10 -13.72 -2.65
CA CYS A 87 16.23 -12.80 -2.54
C CYS A 87 17.53 -13.61 -2.42
N SER A 88 18.19 -13.82 -3.57
CA SER A 88 19.59 -14.23 -3.56
C SER A 88 20.44 -12.98 -3.32
N PRO A 89 21.49 -13.06 -2.48
CA PRO A 89 22.42 -11.95 -2.31
C PRO A 89 23.02 -11.59 -3.68
N GLU A 90 23.02 -10.30 -4.02
CA GLU A 90 23.70 -9.86 -5.25
C GLU A 90 25.22 -10.05 -5.10
N GLU A 91 25.89 -10.42 -6.19
CA GLU A 91 27.33 -10.74 -6.19
C GLU A 91 28.14 -9.50 -5.75
N GLY A 92 28.65 -9.52 -4.51
CA GLY A 92 29.38 -8.41 -3.88
C GLY A 92 28.67 -7.73 -2.71
N GLU A 93 27.43 -8.14 -2.37
CA GLU A 93 26.68 -7.57 -1.25
C GLU A 93 27.20 -8.10 0.10
N ASN A 94 27.69 -7.19 0.95
CA ASN A 94 28.09 -7.53 2.33
C ASN A 94 26.84 -8.00 3.11
N PRO A 95 26.94 -9.02 3.98
CA PRO A 95 25.82 -9.51 4.81
C PRO A 95 25.02 -8.42 5.54
N SER A 96 25.67 -7.32 5.92
CA SER A 96 25.01 -6.18 6.56
C SER A 96 24.09 -5.40 5.61
N MET A 97 24.42 -5.32 4.32
CA MET A 97 23.60 -4.66 3.29
C MET A 97 22.39 -5.52 2.90
N PHE A 98 22.58 -6.85 2.88
CA PHE A 98 21.50 -7.81 2.62
C PHE A 98 20.40 -7.75 3.68
N ILE A 99 20.75 -7.60 4.97
CA ILE A 99 19.78 -7.48 6.07
C ILE A 99 18.98 -6.18 5.99
N VAL A 100 19.59 -5.08 5.55
CA VAL A 100 18.90 -3.77 5.43
C VAL A 100 17.91 -3.75 4.27
N ARG A 101 18.10 -4.60 3.26
CA ARG A 101 17.25 -4.68 2.07
C ARG A 101 16.07 -5.66 2.21
N LEU A 102 16.12 -6.51 3.22
CA LEU A 102 15.10 -7.50 3.58
C LEU A 102 13.92 -6.86 4.33
#